data_AF-A0A8C5KFL8-F1
#
_entry.id   AF-A0A8C5KFL8-F1
#
_cell.length_a   1.000
_cell.length_b   1.000
_cell.length_c   1.000
_cell.angle_alpha   90.00
_cell.angle_beta   90.00
_cell.angle_gamma   90.00
#
_symmetry.space_group_name_H-M   'P 1'
#
loop_
_entity.id
_entity.type
_entity.pdbx_description
1 polymer ?
#
loop_
_entity_poly.entity_id
_entity_poly.type
_entity_poly.pdbx_seq_one_letter_code
_entity_poly.pdbx_strand_id
1 'polypeptide(L)'
;MAAPKRDSRSDLRDGGGAVPLDGEAPQVIKTTLFTHGQLIPSLGDAKLRRPMVMEVIEKKFEYLRKEKTLNIHGTLFLGATTSFCGTMANFIFRKGLKVKYDALKTYASLATLPFLSTIVTYKLFVTDALCSGNLSKESCALRSSLVSIICGVLYPSALAFSKNGRLAVKYNTVPLPPRGRVILHWLLLCQTEMKAIGIALIFQTTFGVINGVQHYEIYQGTLKKRVYED
;
A
#
# COMPACT_ATOMS: atom_id res chain seq x y z
N MET A 1 55.36 43.00 -12.26
CA MET A 1 56.43 42.89 -13.28
C MET A 1 57.09 41.54 -13.09
N ALA A 2 56.78 40.59 -13.95
CA ALA A 2 57.58 40.20 -15.12
C ALA A 2 58.69 39.20 -14.73
N ALA A 3 58.52 37.97 -15.21
CA ALA A 3 59.45 36.83 -15.18
C ALA A 3 60.59 37.02 -16.21
N PRO A 4 61.27 36.00 -16.79
CA PRO A 4 61.57 34.59 -16.42
C PRO A 4 63.05 34.22 -16.78
N LYS A 5 63.33 32.91 -17.00
CA LYS A 5 64.43 32.23 -17.77
C LYS A 5 65.67 31.77 -16.99
N ARG A 6 66.34 30.66 -17.33
CA ARG A 6 66.10 29.42 -18.13
C ARG A 6 67.41 28.59 -18.03
N ASP A 7 67.27 27.26 -18.10
CA ASP A 7 68.16 26.22 -18.70
C ASP A 7 69.66 26.19 -18.26
N SER A 8 70.44 25.10 -18.31
CA SER A 8 70.53 23.90 -19.16
C SER A 8 71.62 23.01 -18.53
N ARG A 9 71.40 21.71 -18.32
CA ARG A 9 71.80 20.55 -19.16
C ARG A 9 73.29 20.18 -19.12
N SER A 10 73.48 18.84 -19.09
CA SER A 10 74.66 18.02 -19.48
C SER A 10 75.60 17.64 -18.32
N ASP A 11 76.20 16.45 -18.24
CA ASP A 11 76.18 15.21 -19.04
C ASP A 11 77.02 14.14 -18.31
N LEU A 12 76.89 12.89 -18.77
CA LEU A 12 77.95 11.86 -18.89
C LEU A 12 78.37 10.95 -17.70
N ARG A 13 78.25 9.63 -18.01
CA ARG A 13 79.22 8.52 -17.80
C ARG A 13 79.37 7.92 -16.38
N ASP A 14 79.66 6.64 -16.15
CA ASP A 14 79.94 5.44 -16.97
C ASP A 14 79.87 4.21 -16.01
N GLY A 15 79.75 2.99 -16.56
CA GLY A 15 80.48 1.82 -16.03
C GLY A 15 79.77 0.78 -15.12
N GLY A 16 79.42 -0.36 -15.74
CA GLY A 16 79.54 -1.74 -15.20
C GLY A 16 78.56 -2.19 -14.11
N GLY A 17 77.96 -3.37 -14.10
CA GLY A 17 78.19 -4.62 -14.82
C GLY A 17 77.93 -5.79 -13.86
N ALA A 18 76.95 -6.64 -14.22
CA ALA A 18 76.71 -8.02 -13.77
C ALA A 18 76.20 -8.34 -12.34
N VAL A 19 75.11 -9.10 -12.35
CA VAL A 19 74.43 -9.95 -11.33
C VAL A 19 74.67 -11.43 -11.81
N PRO A 20 74.36 -12.56 -11.13
CA PRO A 20 73.86 -12.88 -9.76
C PRO A 20 74.66 -13.99 -9.04
N LEU A 21 74.12 -14.48 -7.91
CA LEU A 21 74.14 -15.85 -7.31
C LEU A 21 74.59 -15.78 -5.86
N ASP A 22 74.09 -16.53 -4.88
CA ASP A 22 72.92 -17.38 -4.63
C ASP A 22 73.06 -17.77 -3.13
N GLY A 23 72.01 -18.20 -2.44
CA GLY A 23 72.16 -18.90 -1.16
C GLY A 23 71.36 -18.40 0.05
N GLU A 24 70.20 -19.04 0.23
CA GLU A 24 69.63 -19.63 1.46
C GLU A 24 69.42 -18.81 2.77
N ALA A 25 68.23 -19.03 3.34
CA ALA A 25 67.53 -18.35 4.45
C ALA A 25 68.03 -18.74 5.87
N PRO A 26 67.22 -18.67 6.96
CA PRO A 26 66.17 -17.73 7.43
C PRO A 26 66.46 -17.25 8.88
N GLN A 27 65.79 -16.18 9.36
CA GLN A 27 65.24 -16.04 10.74
C GLN A 27 64.81 -14.57 11.01
N VAL A 28 63.52 -14.29 11.24
CA VAL A 28 62.79 -14.36 12.53
C VAL A 28 62.92 -13.05 13.34
N ILE A 29 61.76 -12.55 13.78
CA ILE A 29 61.47 -11.54 14.83
C ILE A 29 61.22 -10.08 14.38
N LYS A 30 59.92 -9.76 14.49
CA LYS A 30 59.29 -8.54 15.02
C LYS A 30 60.02 -7.21 14.84
N THR A 31 59.36 -6.30 14.13
CA THR A 31 59.28 -4.92 14.61
C THR A 31 57.86 -4.41 14.42
N THR A 32 57.13 -4.43 15.54
CA THR A 32 55.93 -3.63 15.76
C THR A 32 56.28 -2.15 15.64
N LEU A 33 55.72 -1.44 14.66
CA LEU A 33 55.58 0.01 14.75
C LEU A 33 54.11 0.38 14.57
N PHE A 34 53.44 0.44 15.71
CA PHE A 34 52.13 1.05 15.87
C PHE A 34 52.35 2.56 16.02
N THR A 35 52.03 3.37 15.01
CA THR A 35 51.48 4.72 15.25
C THR A 35 50.72 5.26 14.02
N HIS A 36 49.39 5.23 14.16
CA HIS A 36 48.47 6.34 13.85
C HIS A 36 48.21 6.73 12.38
N GLY A 37 47.06 6.26 11.87
CA GLY A 37 46.10 7.21 11.31
C GLY A 37 45.75 7.14 9.82
N GLN A 38 45.62 5.97 9.18
CA GLN A 38 44.69 5.82 8.04
C GLN A 38 44.49 4.35 7.68
N LEU A 39 43.28 3.84 7.90
CA LEU A 39 42.89 2.49 7.54
C LEU A 39 42.56 2.47 6.04
N ILE A 40 43.50 2.06 5.20
CA ILE A 40 43.20 1.73 3.79
C ILE A 40 42.29 0.50 3.83
N PRO A 41 41.06 0.55 3.26
CA PRO A 41 40.22 -0.64 3.21
C PRO A 41 40.91 -1.67 2.33
N SER A 42 41.12 -2.86 2.88
CA SER A 42 41.67 -3.96 2.12
C SER A 42 40.79 -4.24 0.88
N LEU A 43 41.42 -4.55 -0.25
CA LEU A 43 40.73 -4.86 -1.50
C LEU A 43 39.75 -6.05 -1.36
N GLY A 44 39.93 -6.90 -0.34
CA GLY A 44 39.02 -7.98 0.04
C GLY A 44 37.71 -7.48 0.66
N ASP A 45 37.74 -6.42 1.47
CA ASP A 45 36.54 -5.85 2.09
C ASP A 45 35.63 -5.15 1.07
N ALA A 46 36.20 -4.52 0.03
CA ALA A 46 35.41 -3.88 -1.02
C ALA A 46 34.63 -4.88 -1.89
N LYS A 47 35.20 -6.08 -2.13
CA LYS A 47 34.58 -7.15 -2.93
C LYS A 47 33.48 -7.90 -2.18
N LEU A 48 33.53 -7.99 -0.86
CA LEU A 48 32.45 -8.56 -0.02
C LEU A 48 31.40 -7.51 0.37
N ARG A 49 31.78 -6.23 0.47
CA ARG A 49 30.85 -5.13 0.76
C ARG A 49 29.85 -4.91 -0.38
N ARG A 50 30.25 -5.03 -1.65
CA ARG A 50 29.32 -4.90 -2.79
C ARG A 50 28.20 -5.95 -2.80
N PRO A 51 28.47 -7.27 -2.68
CA PRO A 51 27.42 -8.28 -2.62
C PRO A 51 26.58 -8.15 -1.35
N MET A 52 27.16 -7.77 -0.20
CA MET A 52 26.38 -7.53 1.01
C MET A 52 25.46 -6.31 0.89
N VAL A 53 25.91 -5.21 0.29
CA VAL A 53 25.08 -4.03 0.01
C VAL A 53 23.99 -4.37 -1.01
N MET A 54 24.29 -5.15 -2.04
CA MET A 54 23.33 -5.59 -3.04
C MET A 54 22.27 -6.52 -2.44
N GLU A 55 22.66 -7.47 -1.59
CA GLU A 55 21.74 -8.36 -0.87
C GLU A 55 20.84 -7.57 0.10
N VAL A 56 21.39 -6.57 0.80
CA VAL A 56 20.62 -5.67 1.66
C VAL A 56 19.63 -4.84 0.84
N ILE A 57 20.04 -4.28 -0.30
CA ILE A 57 19.14 -3.52 -1.20
C ILE A 57 18.04 -4.43 -1.75
N GLU A 58 18.38 -5.64 -2.19
CA GLU A 58 17.42 -6.61 -2.71
C GLU A 58 16.41 -7.04 -1.63
N LYS A 59 16.87 -7.36 -0.42
CA LYS A 59 16.00 -7.65 0.73
C LYS A 59 15.09 -6.48 1.08
N LYS A 60 15.60 -5.23 1.04
CA LYS A 60 14.78 -4.02 1.27
C LYS A 60 13.74 -3.84 0.17
N PHE A 61 14.11 -4.09 -1.08
CA PHE A 61 13.21 -3.95 -2.22
C PHE A 61 12.10 -5.01 -2.22
N GLU A 62 12.44 -6.27 -1.95
CA GLU A 62 11.48 -7.36 -1.74
C GLU A 62 10.54 -7.08 -0.55
N TYR A 63 11.07 -6.54 0.54
CA TYR A 63 10.26 -6.14 1.69
C TYR A 63 9.28 -5.01 1.35
N LEU A 64 9.76 -3.92 0.73
CA LEU A 64 8.93 -2.80 0.29
C LEU A 64 7.86 -3.25 -0.70
N ARG A 65 8.21 -4.17 -1.60
CA ARG A 65 7.28 -4.80 -2.53
C ARG A 65 6.21 -5.59 -1.78
N LYS A 66 6.59 -6.43 -0.82
CA LYS A 66 5.66 -7.25 -0.02
C LYS A 66 4.72 -6.37 0.79
N GLU A 67 5.23 -5.31 1.40
CA GLU A 67 4.46 -4.33 2.17
C GLU A 67 3.44 -3.57 1.32
N LYS A 68 3.89 -3.02 0.19
CA LYS A 68 3.02 -2.33 -0.77
C LYS A 68 1.96 -3.28 -1.32
N THR A 69 2.32 -4.53 -1.58
CA THR A 69 1.40 -5.57 -2.05
C THR A 69 0.33 -5.88 -0.99
N LEU A 70 0.70 -5.96 0.30
CA LEU A 70 -0.24 -6.26 1.38
C LEU A 70 -1.22 -5.11 1.63
N ASN A 71 -0.74 -3.86 1.56
CA ASN A 71 -1.56 -2.64 1.64
C ASN A 71 -2.56 -2.52 0.47
N ILE A 72 -2.11 -2.85 -0.75
CA ILE A 72 -2.98 -2.91 -1.94
C ILE A 72 -3.99 -4.06 -1.82
N HIS A 73 -3.56 -5.23 -1.33
CA HIS A 73 -4.42 -6.39 -1.20
C HIS A 73 -5.56 -6.17 -0.20
N GLY A 74 -5.28 -5.58 0.97
CA GLY A 74 -6.31 -5.24 1.97
C GLY A 74 -7.33 -4.24 1.41
N THR A 75 -6.86 -3.17 0.75
CA THR A 75 -7.73 -2.18 0.11
C THR A 75 -8.57 -2.78 -1.02
N LEU A 76 -7.97 -3.64 -1.85
CA LEU A 76 -8.64 -4.30 -2.96
C LEU A 76 -9.68 -5.31 -2.47
N PHE A 77 -9.34 -6.09 -1.44
CA PHE A 77 -10.26 -7.01 -0.79
C PHE A 77 -11.44 -6.27 -0.18
N LEU A 78 -11.19 -5.16 0.52
CA LEU A 78 -12.24 -4.29 1.04
C LEU A 78 -13.11 -3.75 -0.11
N GLY A 79 -12.52 -3.27 -1.19
CA GLY A 79 -13.25 -2.89 -2.41
C GLY A 79 -14.13 -4.02 -2.95
N ALA A 80 -13.62 -5.25 -3.04
CA ALA A 80 -14.38 -6.40 -3.50
C ALA A 80 -15.57 -6.73 -2.59
N THR A 81 -15.40 -6.64 -1.26
CA THR A 81 -16.51 -6.82 -0.31
C THR A 81 -17.59 -5.74 -0.49
N THR A 82 -17.21 -4.49 -0.76
CA THR A 82 -18.19 -3.40 -1.03
C THR A 82 -18.95 -3.60 -2.34
N SER A 83 -18.27 -4.11 -3.38
CA SER A 83 -18.90 -4.50 -4.65
C SER A 83 -19.92 -5.61 -4.43
N PHE A 84 -19.55 -6.65 -3.67
CA PHE A 84 -20.44 -7.75 -3.31
C PHE A 84 -21.64 -7.27 -2.48
N CYS A 85 -21.43 -6.37 -1.53
CA CYS A 85 -22.53 -5.78 -0.78
C CYS A 85 -23.46 -4.97 -1.71
N GLY A 86 -22.91 -4.23 -2.68
CA GLY A 86 -23.70 -3.51 -3.67
C GLY A 86 -24.55 -4.40 -4.57
N THR A 87 -24.01 -5.53 -5.04
CA THR A 87 -24.77 -6.50 -5.81
C THR A 87 -25.83 -7.21 -4.97
N MET A 88 -25.51 -7.55 -3.72
CA MET A 88 -26.46 -8.13 -2.76
C MET A 88 -27.61 -7.17 -2.46
N ALA A 89 -27.32 -5.90 -2.18
CA ALA A 89 -28.34 -4.87 -1.98
C ALA A 89 -29.23 -4.72 -3.23
N ASN A 90 -28.63 -4.74 -4.43
CA ASN A 90 -29.40 -4.70 -5.68
C ASN A 90 -30.34 -5.91 -5.83
N PHE A 91 -29.90 -7.12 -5.47
CA PHE A 91 -30.73 -8.33 -5.51
C PHE A 91 -31.95 -8.22 -4.58
N ILE A 92 -31.71 -7.80 -3.34
CA ILE A 92 -32.72 -7.59 -2.29
C ILE A 92 -33.80 -6.60 -2.77
N PHE A 93 -33.40 -5.40 -3.20
CA PHE A 93 -34.35 -4.37 -3.63
C PHE A 93 -35.08 -4.75 -4.93
N ARG A 94 -34.45 -5.46 -5.85
CA ARG A 94 -35.11 -5.97 -7.05
C ARG A 94 -36.21 -6.95 -6.73
N LYS A 95 -35.94 -7.88 -5.82
CA LYS A 95 -36.92 -8.87 -5.35
C LYS A 95 -38.09 -8.18 -4.63
N GLY A 96 -37.80 -7.24 -3.73
CA GLY A 96 -38.83 -6.49 -2.99
C GLY A 96 -39.72 -5.62 -3.90
N LEU A 97 -39.13 -4.92 -4.88
CA LEU A 97 -39.86 -4.04 -5.79
C LEU A 97 -40.35 -4.72 -7.08
N LYS A 98 -40.17 -6.06 -7.18
CA LYS A 98 -40.56 -6.89 -8.34
C LYS A 98 -40.02 -6.39 -9.68
N VAL A 99 -38.80 -5.83 -9.69
CA VAL A 99 -38.19 -5.22 -10.89
C VAL A 99 -37.44 -6.25 -11.72
N LYS A 100 -37.89 -6.49 -12.97
CA LYS A 100 -37.26 -7.43 -13.92
C LYS A 100 -36.36 -6.75 -14.97
N TYR A 101 -36.64 -5.50 -15.32
CA TYR A 101 -35.95 -4.78 -16.40
C TYR A 101 -34.55 -4.29 -15.99
N ASP A 102 -33.66 -4.04 -16.96
CA ASP A 102 -32.33 -3.42 -16.81
C ASP A 102 -31.41 -4.08 -15.74
N ALA A 103 -31.54 -5.41 -15.54
CA ALA A 103 -30.77 -6.16 -14.54
C ALA A 103 -29.26 -5.92 -14.66
N LEU A 104 -28.69 -6.22 -15.81
CA LEU A 104 -27.25 -6.10 -16.05
C LEU A 104 -26.74 -4.68 -15.79
N LYS A 105 -27.46 -3.66 -16.24
CA LYS A 105 -27.08 -2.26 -16.05
C LYS A 105 -27.07 -1.86 -14.56
N THR A 106 -28.06 -2.31 -13.79
CA THR A 106 -28.08 -2.05 -12.35
C THR A 106 -26.97 -2.81 -11.63
N TYR A 107 -26.75 -4.09 -11.91
CA TYR A 107 -25.69 -4.88 -11.27
C TYR A 107 -24.30 -4.35 -11.60
N ALA A 108 -24.01 -4.07 -12.87
CA ALA A 108 -22.73 -3.50 -13.27
C ALA A 108 -22.45 -2.20 -12.53
N SER A 109 -23.42 -1.30 -12.45
CA SER A 109 -23.26 -0.03 -11.74
C SER A 109 -23.15 -0.18 -10.22
N LEU A 110 -23.89 -1.12 -9.62
CA LEU A 110 -23.88 -1.35 -8.18
C LEU A 110 -22.68 -2.18 -7.71
N ALA A 111 -21.97 -2.85 -8.62
CA ALA A 111 -20.67 -3.44 -8.35
C ALA A 111 -19.56 -2.38 -8.47
N THR A 112 -19.51 -1.68 -9.62
CA THR A 112 -18.41 -0.78 -9.98
C THR A 112 -18.35 0.50 -9.16
N LEU A 113 -19.49 1.16 -8.91
CA LEU A 113 -19.49 2.45 -8.21
C LEU A 113 -19.06 2.30 -6.75
N PRO A 114 -19.61 1.36 -5.96
CA PRO A 114 -19.15 1.16 -4.58
C PRO A 114 -17.70 0.69 -4.49
N PHE A 115 -17.25 -0.15 -5.43
CA PHE A 115 -15.85 -0.57 -5.52
C PHE A 115 -14.91 0.63 -5.67
N LEU A 116 -15.13 1.46 -6.70
CA LEU A 116 -14.29 2.63 -6.96
C LEU A 116 -14.40 3.67 -5.84
N SER A 117 -15.61 3.90 -5.34
CA SER A 117 -15.85 4.81 -4.21
C SER A 117 -15.04 4.39 -2.98
N THR A 118 -15.00 3.09 -2.68
CA THR A 118 -14.26 2.57 -1.53
C THR A 118 -12.76 2.75 -1.72
N ILE A 119 -12.20 2.41 -2.88
CA ILE A 119 -10.76 2.57 -3.13
C ILE A 119 -10.33 4.03 -2.96
N VAL A 120 -11.06 4.96 -3.58
CA VAL A 120 -10.72 6.39 -3.52
C VAL A 120 -10.88 6.94 -2.11
N THR A 121 -12.01 6.64 -1.45
CA THR A 121 -12.29 7.15 -0.10
C THR A 121 -11.32 6.55 0.92
N TYR A 122 -10.99 5.27 0.80
CA TYR A 122 -10.03 4.62 1.69
C TYR A 122 -8.63 5.21 1.54
N LYS A 123 -8.19 5.47 0.30
CA LYS A 123 -6.92 6.15 0.04
C LYS A 123 -6.87 7.53 0.73
N LEU A 124 -7.91 8.35 0.55
CA LEU A 124 -7.94 9.71 1.07
C LEU A 124 -8.06 9.78 2.60
N PHE A 125 -8.94 8.97 3.19
CA PHE A 125 -9.28 9.09 4.62
C PHE A 125 -8.47 8.19 5.54
N VAL A 126 -7.93 7.08 5.01
CA VAL A 126 -7.12 6.12 5.78
C VAL A 126 -5.67 6.25 5.39
N THR A 127 -5.31 6.00 4.13
CA THR A 127 -3.89 5.94 3.70
C THR A 127 -3.19 7.29 3.79
N ASP A 128 -3.74 8.34 3.18
CA ASP A 128 -3.13 9.67 3.17
C ASP A 128 -3.09 10.27 4.60
N ALA A 129 -4.12 9.99 5.41
CA ALA A 129 -4.15 10.36 6.82
C ALA A 129 -3.07 9.64 7.65
N LEU A 130 -2.85 8.34 7.43
CA LEU A 130 -1.79 7.58 8.09
C LEU A 130 -0.42 8.16 7.76
N CYS A 131 -0.18 8.48 6.49
CA CYS A 131 1.07 9.08 6.02
C CYS A 131 1.34 10.45 6.66
N SER A 132 0.31 11.18 7.07
CA SER A 132 0.46 12.48 7.77
C SER A 132 0.94 12.37 9.23
N GLY A 133 1.10 11.15 9.78
CA GLY A 133 1.72 10.92 11.08
C GLY A 133 0.86 11.21 12.32
N ASN A 134 -0.41 11.63 12.14
CA ASN A 134 -1.26 12.14 13.22
C ASN A 134 -2.28 11.12 13.79
N LEU A 135 -2.11 9.81 13.59
CA LEU A 135 -3.13 8.83 13.96
C LEU A 135 -2.69 7.77 14.96
N SER A 136 -3.52 7.57 15.99
CA SER A 136 -3.50 6.38 16.84
C SER A 136 -4.08 5.16 16.11
N LYS A 137 -3.76 3.96 16.60
CA LYS A 137 -4.30 2.67 16.11
C LYS A 137 -5.84 2.69 16.06
N GLU A 138 -6.45 3.20 17.13
CA GLU A 138 -7.90 3.29 17.29
C GLU A 138 -8.53 4.24 16.27
N SER A 139 -7.91 5.41 16.04
CA SER A 139 -8.38 6.36 15.04
C SER A 139 -8.34 5.78 13.63
N CYS A 140 -7.30 4.99 13.30
CA CYS A 140 -7.19 4.32 12.02
C CYS A 140 -8.29 3.25 11.85
N ALA A 141 -8.50 2.43 12.88
CA ALA A 141 -9.55 1.41 12.88
C ALA A 141 -10.95 2.05 12.73
N LEU A 142 -11.22 3.14 13.45
CA LEU A 142 -12.48 3.87 13.37
C LEU A 142 -12.71 4.49 11.99
N ARG A 143 -11.70 5.15 11.41
CA ARG A 143 -11.82 5.73 10.06
C ARG A 143 -12.02 4.66 9.00
N SER A 144 -11.26 3.58 9.05
CA SER A 144 -11.41 2.45 8.13
C SER A 144 -12.79 1.80 8.24
N SER A 145 -13.29 1.61 9.47
CA SER A 145 -14.64 1.11 9.72
C SER A 145 -15.71 2.06 9.16
N LEU A 146 -15.57 3.37 9.40
CA LEU A 146 -16.51 4.38 8.90
C LEU A 146 -16.57 4.40 7.38
N VAL A 147 -15.41 4.37 6.70
CA VAL A 147 -15.33 4.28 5.23
C VAL A 147 -16.01 3.00 4.74
N SER A 148 -15.76 1.88 5.41
CA SER A 148 -16.35 0.59 5.06
C SER A 148 -17.88 0.58 5.21
N ILE A 149 -18.42 1.21 6.26
CA ILE A 149 -19.86 1.34 6.47
C ILE A 149 -20.49 2.27 5.42
N ILE A 150 -19.91 3.46 5.22
CA ILE A 150 -20.46 4.46 4.30
C ILE A 150 -20.40 3.95 2.87
N CYS A 151 -19.21 3.57 2.39
CA CYS A 151 -19.01 3.15 1.00
C CYS A 151 -19.45 1.71 0.75
N GLY A 152 -19.41 0.85 1.75
CA GLY A 152 -19.74 -0.57 1.62
C GLY A 152 -21.18 -0.92 1.89
N VAL A 153 -21.94 -0.12 2.65
CA VAL A 153 -23.32 -0.46 3.03
C VAL A 153 -24.28 0.67 2.69
N LEU A 154 -24.06 1.87 3.24
CA LEU A 154 -25.02 2.97 3.12
C LEU A 154 -25.13 3.47 1.67
N TYR A 155 -24.00 3.76 1.03
CA TYR A 155 -23.93 4.21 -0.36
C TYR A 155 -24.55 3.19 -1.34
N PRO A 156 -24.12 1.91 -1.38
CA PRO A 156 -24.71 0.92 -2.27
C PRO A 156 -26.19 0.67 -1.99
N SER A 157 -26.62 0.66 -0.72
CA SER A 157 -28.03 0.44 -0.37
C SER A 157 -28.91 1.58 -0.86
N ALA A 158 -28.51 2.83 -0.62
CA ALA A 158 -29.23 4.01 -1.10
C ALA A 158 -29.27 4.06 -2.63
N LEU A 159 -28.14 3.75 -3.28
CA LEU A 159 -28.04 3.71 -4.74
C LEU A 159 -28.93 2.61 -5.33
N ALA A 160 -28.95 1.42 -4.73
CA ALA A 160 -29.78 0.29 -5.18
C ALA A 160 -31.27 0.60 -4.99
N PHE A 161 -31.65 1.16 -3.84
CA PHE A 161 -33.02 1.59 -3.58
C PHE A 161 -33.49 2.63 -4.60
N SER A 162 -32.69 3.68 -4.84
CA SER A 162 -33.03 4.75 -5.79
C SER A 162 -33.18 4.23 -7.22
N LYS A 163 -32.21 3.42 -7.70
CA LYS A 163 -32.28 2.87 -9.06
C LYS A 163 -33.47 1.93 -9.24
N ASN A 164 -33.68 0.99 -8.32
CA ASN A 164 -34.76 0.03 -8.43
C ASN A 164 -36.13 0.70 -8.22
N GLY A 165 -36.24 1.68 -7.31
CA GLY A 165 -37.46 2.47 -7.12
C GLY A 165 -37.86 3.25 -8.38
N ARG A 166 -36.90 3.89 -9.05
CA ARG A 166 -37.16 4.59 -10.32
C ARG A 166 -37.65 3.63 -11.42
N LEU A 167 -37.06 2.44 -11.50
CA LEU A 167 -37.50 1.40 -12.43
C LEU A 167 -38.90 0.91 -12.08
N ALA A 168 -39.19 0.73 -10.80
CA ALA A 168 -40.48 0.26 -10.33
C ALA A 168 -41.62 1.23 -10.70
N VAL A 169 -41.38 2.54 -10.58
CA VAL A 169 -42.32 3.58 -11.05
C VAL A 169 -42.44 3.57 -12.57
N LYS A 170 -41.30 3.54 -13.28
CA LYS A 170 -41.29 3.60 -14.75
C LYS A 170 -42.07 2.43 -15.38
N TYR A 171 -41.96 1.24 -14.80
CA TYR A 171 -42.57 0.02 -15.33
C TYR A 171 -43.81 -0.45 -14.54
N ASN A 172 -44.32 0.37 -13.61
CA ASN A 172 -45.49 0.06 -12.76
C ASN A 172 -45.44 -1.34 -12.13
N THR A 173 -44.27 -1.77 -11.63
CA THR A 173 -44.08 -3.14 -11.11
C THR A 173 -44.66 -3.35 -9.71
N VAL A 174 -44.94 -2.26 -9.00
CA VAL A 174 -45.56 -2.22 -7.68
C VAL A 174 -46.57 -1.08 -7.62
N PRO A 175 -47.63 -1.20 -6.80
CA PRO A 175 -48.66 -0.18 -6.69
C PRO A 175 -48.02 1.16 -6.31
N LEU A 176 -48.44 2.22 -7.00
CA LEU A 176 -47.94 3.56 -6.75
C LEU A 176 -48.39 3.98 -5.33
N PRO A 177 -47.43 4.39 -4.49
CA PRO A 177 -47.75 4.77 -3.11
C PRO A 177 -48.63 6.02 -3.06
N PRO A 178 -49.45 6.16 -1.99
CA PRO A 178 -50.27 7.35 -1.79
C PRO A 178 -49.42 8.62 -1.72
N ARG A 179 -49.96 9.73 -2.26
CA ARG A 179 -49.27 11.02 -2.40
C ARG A 179 -48.57 11.43 -1.09
N GLY A 180 -47.27 11.71 -1.18
CA GLY A 180 -46.45 12.22 -0.07
C GLY A 180 -45.69 11.19 0.77
N ARG A 181 -45.91 9.87 0.60
CA ARG A 181 -45.24 8.82 1.42
C ARG A 181 -44.58 7.71 0.60
N VAL A 182 -44.04 8.07 -0.56
CA VAL A 182 -43.45 7.13 -1.54
C VAL A 182 -42.29 6.32 -0.95
N ILE A 183 -41.32 7.01 -0.34
CA ILE A 183 -40.12 6.38 0.21
C ILE A 183 -40.47 5.47 1.39
N LEU A 184 -41.32 5.95 2.30
CA LEU A 184 -41.74 5.19 3.47
C LEU A 184 -42.50 3.91 3.08
N HIS A 185 -43.39 4.00 2.09
CA HIS A 185 -44.13 2.85 1.61
C HIS A 185 -43.22 1.77 1.00
N TRP A 186 -42.23 2.16 0.19
CA TRP A 186 -41.26 1.22 -0.37
C TRP A 186 -40.29 0.67 0.67
N LEU A 187 -39.89 1.49 1.65
CA LEU A 187 -39.06 1.04 2.77
C LEU A 187 -39.78 -0.02 3.60
N LEU A 188 -41.08 0.18 3.88
CA LEU A 188 -41.94 -0.80 4.54
C LEU A 188 -42.07 -2.08 3.71
N LEU A 189 -42.24 -1.96 2.39
CA LEU A 189 -42.34 -3.12 1.50
C LEU A 189 -41.03 -3.95 1.48
N CYS A 190 -39.88 -3.29 1.62
CA CYS A 190 -38.58 -3.93 1.69
C CYS A 190 -38.13 -4.27 3.12
N GLN A 191 -38.94 -4.03 4.16
CA GLN A 191 -38.51 -4.11 5.57
C GLN A 191 -37.93 -5.48 5.95
N THR A 192 -38.52 -6.58 5.48
CA THR A 192 -38.02 -7.94 5.72
C THR A 192 -36.68 -8.18 5.04
N GLU A 193 -36.51 -7.60 3.86
CA GLU A 193 -35.31 -7.73 3.03
C GLU A 193 -34.18 -6.81 3.57
N MET A 194 -34.52 -5.69 4.24
CA MET A 194 -33.56 -4.81 4.95
C MET A 194 -32.83 -5.54 6.10
N LYS A 195 -33.40 -6.62 6.66
CA LYS A 195 -32.71 -7.43 7.68
C LYS A 195 -31.39 -8.01 7.17
N ALA A 196 -31.33 -8.38 5.88
CA ALA A 196 -30.11 -8.89 5.26
C ALA A 196 -29.03 -7.81 5.10
N ILE A 197 -29.43 -6.54 4.92
CA ILE A 197 -28.50 -5.40 4.92
C ILE A 197 -27.86 -5.21 6.30
N GLY A 198 -28.59 -5.52 7.38
CA GLY A 198 -28.04 -5.54 8.73
C GLY A 198 -26.89 -6.54 8.91
N ILE A 199 -26.98 -7.71 8.28
CA ILE A 199 -25.89 -8.71 8.29
C ILE A 199 -24.66 -8.16 7.54
N ALA A 200 -24.88 -7.56 6.37
CA ALA A 200 -23.82 -6.90 5.62
C ALA A 200 -23.17 -5.76 6.41
N LEU A 201 -23.94 -5.03 7.22
CA LEU A 201 -23.42 -3.98 8.10
C LEU A 201 -22.43 -4.52 9.14
N ILE A 202 -22.79 -5.60 9.82
CA ILE A 202 -21.93 -6.23 10.84
C ILE A 202 -20.64 -6.74 10.19
N PHE A 203 -20.78 -7.44 9.06
CA PHE A 203 -19.64 -7.94 8.29
C PHE A 203 -18.71 -6.80 7.86
N GLN A 204 -19.26 -5.79 7.20
CA GLN A 204 -18.47 -4.68 6.66
C GLN A 204 -17.79 -3.83 7.75
N THR A 205 -18.44 -3.68 8.91
CA THR A 205 -17.85 -3.04 10.09
C THR A 205 -16.64 -3.84 10.58
N THR A 206 -16.78 -5.16 10.67
CA THR A 206 -15.73 -6.07 11.16
C THR A 206 -14.53 -6.06 10.22
N PHE A 207 -14.76 -6.21 8.92
CA PHE A 207 -13.71 -6.13 7.90
C PHE A 207 -13.05 -4.75 7.86
N GLY A 208 -13.81 -3.67 8.03
CA GLY A 208 -13.26 -2.33 8.12
C GLY A 208 -12.33 -2.16 9.32
N VAL A 209 -12.70 -2.65 10.50
CA VAL A 209 -11.85 -2.61 11.70
C VAL A 209 -10.58 -3.44 11.51
N ILE A 210 -10.70 -4.70 11.04
CA ILE A 210 -9.56 -5.59 10.83
C ILE A 210 -8.58 -4.98 9.82
N ASN A 211 -9.07 -4.52 8.67
CA ASN A 211 -8.21 -3.88 7.66
C ASN A 211 -7.54 -2.62 8.21
N GLY A 212 -8.25 -1.79 8.96
CA GLY A 212 -7.69 -0.57 9.56
C GLY A 212 -6.58 -0.87 10.57
N VAL A 213 -6.76 -1.90 11.41
CA VAL A 213 -5.73 -2.36 12.35
C VAL A 213 -4.51 -2.93 11.61
N GLN A 214 -4.73 -3.79 10.62
CA GLN A 214 -3.65 -4.37 9.83
C GLN A 214 -2.86 -3.30 9.08
N HIS A 215 -3.54 -2.34 8.45
CA HIS A 215 -2.87 -1.21 7.78
C HIS A 215 -2.02 -0.38 8.73
N TYR A 216 -2.49 -0.14 9.95
CA TYR A 216 -1.71 0.56 10.97
C TYR A 216 -0.47 -0.22 11.42
N GLU A 217 -0.59 -1.53 11.64
CA GLU A 217 0.53 -2.38 12.03
C GLU A 217 1.61 -2.47 10.96
N ILE A 218 1.20 -2.59 9.69
CA ILE A 218 2.11 -2.56 8.55
C ILE A 218 2.87 -1.22 8.51
N TYR A 219 2.15 -0.10 8.61
CA TYR A 219 2.73 1.24 8.58
C TYR A 219 3.72 1.47 9.74
N GLN A 220 3.37 1.08 10.96
CA GLN A 220 4.24 1.19 12.12
C GLN A 220 5.48 0.27 12.03
N GLY A 221 5.31 -0.94 11.48
CA GLY A 221 6.42 -1.85 11.22
C GLY A 221 7.47 -1.25 10.30
N THR A 222 7.04 -0.44 9.35
CA THR A 222 7.90 0.24 8.36
C THR A 222 8.54 1.49 8.92
N LEU A 223 7.82 2.28 9.72
CA LEU A 223 8.40 3.41 10.44
C LEU A 223 9.53 2.98 11.38
N LYS A 224 9.29 1.98 12.23
CA LYS A 224 10.30 1.48 13.17
C LYS A 224 11.56 1.01 12.44
N LYS A 225 11.41 0.32 11.32
CA LYS A 225 12.56 -0.18 10.55
C LYS A 225 13.39 0.93 9.91
N ARG A 226 12.78 2.01 9.42
CA ARG A 226 13.55 3.16 8.91
C ARG A 226 14.43 3.80 9.99
N VAL A 227 13.90 3.93 11.21
CA VAL A 227 14.64 4.53 12.34
C VAL A 227 15.85 3.68 12.76
N TYR A 228 15.84 2.36 12.55
CA TYR A 228 16.99 1.49 12.86
C TYR A 228 18.07 1.48 11.76
N GLU A 229 17.78 2.05 10.59
CA GLU A 229 18.69 2.03 9.43
C GLU A 229 19.37 3.39 9.17
N ASP A 230 18.96 4.44 9.88
CA ASP A 230 19.58 5.77 9.91
C ASP A 230 20.50 5.91 11.14
#